data_AF-A0A2N3D776-F1
#
_entry.id   AF-A0A2N3D776-F1
#
_cell.length_a   1.000
_cell.length_b   1.000
_cell.length_c   1.000
_cell.angle_alpha   90.00
_cell.angle_beta   90.00
_cell.angle_gamma   90.00
#
_symmetry.space_group_name_H-M   'P 1'
#
loop_
_entity.id
_entity.type
_entity.pdbx_description
1 polymer ?
#
loop_
_entity_poly.entity_id
_entity_poly.type
_entity_poly.pdbx_seq_one_letter_code
_entity_poly.pdbx_strand_id
1 'polypeptide(L)'
;MRGVRALALTLGLLGLAAPGVASAQALRCAIPDRVTEAGGPVSRDGPRRVVPVGGYTLALSWNPGFCRQAANRDRFQCGRDQKFGFVLHGLWPDGRGSTWPQYCAAAPRLSDAEIRRNLCVMPSAALQRYQYAKHGTCSGMAPAAYFARARGLYAGMRYPDMAALSRRPALTAGQFAAAFARANPGITP
;
A
#
# COMPACT_ATOMS: atom_id res chain seq x y z
N MET A 1 -1.18 57.58 -47.39
CA MET A 1 -1.03 56.15 -47.06
C MET A 1 -0.89 56.02 -45.54
N ARG A 2 -1.99 55.71 -44.83
CA ARG A 2 -2.01 55.59 -43.36
C ARG A 2 -2.02 54.11 -42.99
N GLY A 3 -0.93 53.62 -42.42
CA GLY A 3 -0.80 52.23 -41.95
C GLY A 3 -1.40 52.06 -40.56
N VAL A 4 -2.47 51.27 -40.48
CA VAL A 4 -3.08 50.84 -39.20
C VAL A 4 -2.23 49.69 -38.65
N ARG A 5 -1.61 49.87 -37.49
CA ARG A 5 -0.92 48.79 -36.76
C ARG A 5 -1.96 48.04 -35.93
N ALA A 6 -2.23 46.79 -36.27
CA ALA A 6 -3.07 45.89 -35.49
C ALA A 6 -2.35 45.48 -34.20
N LEU A 7 -2.97 45.74 -33.05
CA LEU A 7 -2.50 45.33 -31.73
C LEU A 7 -2.96 43.88 -31.51
N ALA A 8 -2.05 42.91 -31.61
CA ALA A 8 -2.35 41.52 -31.29
C ALA A 8 -2.35 41.32 -29.76
N LEU A 9 -3.53 41.16 -29.15
CA LEU A 9 -3.66 40.70 -27.77
C LEU A 9 -3.35 39.20 -27.72
N THR A 10 -2.18 38.83 -27.24
CA THR A 10 -1.87 37.46 -26.83
C THR A 10 -2.51 37.21 -25.45
N LEU A 11 -3.63 36.49 -25.43
CA LEU A 11 -4.15 35.88 -24.19
C LEU A 11 -3.16 34.80 -23.74
N GLY A 12 -2.38 35.09 -22.70
CA GLY A 12 -1.58 34.09 -22.01
C GLY A 12 -2.49 33.13 -21.25
N LEU A 13 -2.55 31.87 -21.68
CA LEU A 13 -3.11 30.80 -20.84
C LEU A 13 -2.19 30.61 -19.63
N LEU A 14 -2.59 31.13 -18.46
CA LEU A 14 -2.07 30.63 -17.20
C LEU A 14 -2.59 29.19 -17.02
N GLY A 15 -1.73 28.22 -17.32
CA GLY A 15 -1.96 26.84 -16.95
C GLY A 15 -2.08 26.73 -15.43
N LEU A 16 -3.29 26.47 -14.94
CA LEU A 16 -3.53 26.05 -13.56
C LEU A 16 -2.75 24.74 -13.36
N ALA A 17 -1.59 24.83 -12.70
CA ALA A 17 -0.93 23.65 -12.17
C ALA A 17 -1.88 23.04 -11.14
N ALA A 18 -2.60 21.98 -11.53
CA ALA A 18 -3.35 21.18 -10.59
C ALA A 18 -2.37 20.74 -9.48
N PRO A 19 -2.67 20.97 -8.19
CA PRO A 19 -1.81 20.52 -7.12
C PRO A 19 -1.62 19.02 -7.30
N GLY A 20 -0.36 18.62 -7.50
CA GLY A 20 0.00 17.22 -7.63
C GLY A 20 -0.60 16.45 -6.46
N VAL A 21 -1.28 15.35 -6.77
CA VAL A 21 -1.79 14.39 -5.79
C VAL A 21 -0.62 13.99 -4.89
N ALA A 22 -0.52 14.60 -3.71
CA ALA A 22 0.49 14.22 -2.74
C ALA A 22 0.22 12.78 -2.34
N SER A 23 1.15 11.86 -2.64
CA SER A 23 1.12 10.47 -2.16
C SER A 23 1.31 10.46 -0.64
N ALA A 24 0.27 10.85 0.10
CA ALA A 24 0.32 11.21 1.52
C ALA A 24 0.04 10.02 2.44
N GLN A 25 0.54 8.83 2.13
CA GLN A 25 0.31 7.67 2.99
C GLN A 25 1.43 7.45 4.02
N ALA A 26 2.65 7.91 3.75
CA ALA A 26 3.72 8.00 4.75
C ALA A 26 3.99 9.49 5.05
N LEU A 27 3.24 10.06 5.99
CA LEU A 27 3.41 11.45 6.41
C LEU A 27 4.76 11.69 7.09
N ARG A 28 5.31 10.66 7.73
CA ARG A 28 6.67 10.64 8.27
C ARG A 28 7.16 9.19 8.30
N CYS A 29 8.27 8.90 7.62
CA CYS A 29 8.92 7.61 7.70
C CYS A 29 10.43 7.79 7.89
N ALA A 30 10.97 7.28 9.00
CA ALA A 30 12.41 7.26 9.27
C ALA A 30 12.88 5.80 9.26
N ILE A 31 13.57 5.39 8.19
CA ILE A 31 14.07 4.02 8.02
C ILE A 31 15.26 3.80 8.96
N PRO A 32 15.23 2.79 9.87
CA PRO A 32 16.31 2.55 10.82
C PRO A 32 17.52 1.95 10.10
N ASP A 33 18.75 2.20 10.55
CA ASP A 33 19.99 1.66 9.95
C ASP A 33 20.07 0.13 9.97
N ARG A 34 19.48 -0.52 10.98
CA ARG A 34 19.42 -1.98 11.09
C ARG A 34 17.99 -2.47 11.20
N VAL A 35 17.71 -3.61 10.57
CA VAL A 35 16.42 -4.30 10.69
C VAL A 35 16.54 -5.35 11.79
N THR A 36 16.12 -5.01 13.00
CA THR A 36 16.28 -5.87 14.19
C THR A 36 15.37 -7.10 14.18
N GLU A 37 14.29 -7.08 13.40
CA GLU A 37 13.36 -8.22 13.35
C GLU A 37 13.78 -9.33 12.39
N ALA A 38 14.90 -9.23 11.68
CA ALA A 38 15.15 -10.01 10.47
C ALA A 38 15.32 -11.54 10.62
N GLY A 39 15.41 -12.14 11.82
CA GLY A 39 15.76 -13.56 11.98
C GLY A 39 14.62 -14.44 12.51
N GLY A 40 14.20 -15.45 11.76
CA GLY A 40 13.29 -16.50 12.23
C GLY A 40 12.46 -17.15 11.11
N PRO A 41 12.12 -18.45 11.20
CA PRO A 41 11.17 -19.07 10.29
C PRO A 41 9.80 -18.40 10.44
N VAL A 42 9.11 -18.20 9.32
CA VAL A 42 7.73 -17.71 9.33
C VAL A 42 6.82 -18.82 9.86
N SER A 43 6.14 -18.57 10.98
CA SER A 43 5.08 -19.47 11.47
C SER A 43 3.95 -19.53 10.46
N ARG A 44 3.53 -20.75 10.09
CA ARG A 44 2.39 -20.96 9.20
C ARG A 44 1.12 -21.05 10.02
N ASP A 45 0.12 -20.28 9.60
CA ASP A 45 -1.24 -20.30 10.18
C ASP A 45 -2.21 -21.22 9.42
N GLY A 46 -1.70 -22.05 8.53
CA GLY A 46 -2.51 -22.96 7.73
C GLY A 46 -1.70 -23.89 6.82
N PRO A 47 -2.36 -24.84 6.15
CA PRO A 47 -1.70 -25.82 5.31
C PRO A 47 -1.19 -25.19 4.00
N ARG A 48 -0.23 -25.85 3.35
CA ARG A 48 0.15 -25.53 1.97
C ARG A 48 -1.02 -25.76 1.04
N ARG A 49 -1.31 -24.81 0.15
CA ARG A 49 -2.34 -24.92 -0.89
C ARG A 49 -1.83 -24.40 -2.20
N VAL A 50 -1.79 -25.28 -3.20
CA VAL A 50 -1.38 -24.94 -4.56
C VAL A 50 -2.60 -25.14 -5.45
N VAL A 51 -3.22 -24.04 -5.82
CA VAL A 51 -4.36 -23.97 -6.74
C VAL A 51 -4.07 -22.90 -7.79
N PRO A 52 -4.69 -22.95 -8.98
CA PRO A 52 -4.49 -21.92 -9.99
C PRO A 52 -4.86 -20.53 -9.47
N VAL A 53 -4.00 -19.55 -9.77
CA VAL A 53 -4.27 -18.14 -9.50
C VAL A 53 -5.34 -17.66 -10.49
N GLY A 54 -6.48 -17.23 -9.97
CA GLY A 54 -7.58 -16.63 -10.74
C GLY A 54 -7.56 -15.11 -10.76
N GLY A 55 -6.89 -14.49 -9.79
CA GLY A 55 -6.81 -13.04 -9.66
C GLY A 55 -5.87 -12.60 -8.54
N TYR A 56 -5.87 -11.31 -8.24
CA TYR A 56 -5.07 -10.75 -7.15
C TYR A 56 -5.89 -9.77 -6.32
N THR A 57 -5.73 -9.85 -5.00
CA THR A 57 -6.21 -8.84 -4.06
C THR A 57 -5.04 -7.98 -3.57
N LEU A 58 -5.16 -6.65 -3.70
CA LEU A 58 -4.27 -5.71 -3.03
C LEU A 58 -4.85 -5.39 -1.65
N ALA A 59 -4.24 -5.93 -0.60
CA ALA A 59 -4.67 -5.72 0.77
C ALA A 59 -4.01 -4.47 1.36
N LEU A 60 -4.82 -3.58 1.92
CA LEU A 60 -4.40 -2.32 2.54
C LEU A 60 -4.85 -2.28 4.00
N SER A 61 -4.04 -1.72 4.88
CA SER A 61 -4.38 -1.56 6.30
C SER A 61 -4.39 -0.09 6.69
N TRP A 62 -5.39 0.35 7.44
CA TRP A 62 -5.43 1.69 8.03
C TRP A 62 -4.58 1.71 9.31
N ASN A 63 -3.34 2.21 9.21
CA ASN A 63 -2.35 2.12 10.29
C ASN A 63 -2.79 2.78 11.61
N PRO A 64 -3.41 3.97 11.62
CA PRO A 64 -3.88 4.58 12.87
C PRO A 64 -4.93 3.72 13.59
N GLY A 65 -5.77 2.99 12.85
CA GLY A 65 -6.71 2.03 13.42
C GLY A 65 -5.99 0.81 14.01
N PHE A 66 -5.05 0.24 13.25
CA PHE A 66 -4.21 -0.86 13.69
C PHE A 66 -3.42 -0.51 14.97
N CYS A 67 -2.72 0.62 15.01
CA CYS A 67 -1.89 1.00 16.16
C CYS A 67 -2.68 1.24 17.45
N ARG A 68 -3.95 1.68 17.36
CA ARG A 68 -4.84 1.75 18.53
C ARG A 68 -5.14 0.37 19.12
N GLN A 69 -5.26 -0.65 18.28
CA GLN A 69 -5.59 -2.03 18.70
C GLN A 69 -4.33 -2.82 19.09
N ALA A 70 -3.23 -2.62 18.37
CA ALA A 70 -1.98 -3.34 18.58
C ALA A 70 -1.28 -2.96 19.90
N ALA A 71 -1.75 -1.92 20.61
CA ALA A 71 -1.15 -1.39 21.84
C ALA A 71 0.37 -1.14 21.69
N ASN A 72 0.78 -0.63 20.54
CA ASN A 72 2.17 -0.34 20.18
C ASN A 72 3.13 -1.54 20.16
N ARG A 73 2.62 -2.78 20.02
CA ARG A 73 3.48 -3.98 19.87
C ARG A 73 4.40 -3.91 18.66
N ASP A 74 3.94 -3.31 17.56
CA ASP A 74 4.79 -2.99 16.41
C ASP A 74 5.39 -1.59 16.59
N ARG A 75 6.54 -1.55 17.27
CA ARG A 75 7.20 -0.30 17.67
C ARG A 75 7.64 0.56 16.49
N PHE A 76 7.91 -0.04 15.34
CA PHE A 76 8.26 0.72 14.15
C PHE A 76 7.03 1.51 13.70
N GLN A 77 5.97 0.86 13.22
CA GLN A 77 4.84 1.58 12.62
C GLN A 77 3.95 2.37 13.58
N CYS A 78 4.03 2.07 14.88
CA CYS A 78 3.25 2.75 15.92
C CYS A 78 4.08 3.71 16.80
N GLY A 79 5.39 3.83 16.54
CA GLY A 79 6.27 4.75 17.26
C GLY A 79 6.03 6.22 16.91
N ARG A 80 6.45 7.15 17.79
CA ARG A 80 6.28 8.61 17.60
C ARG A 80 6.98 9.14 16.34
N ASP A 81 8.02 8.44 15.89
CA ASP A 81 8.82 8.84 14.73
C ASP A 81 8.23 8.43 13.38
N GLN A 82 7.19 7.60 13.41
CA GLN A 82 6.50 7.16 12.21
C GLN A 82 5.07 7.70 12.21
N LYS A 83 4.61 8.14 11.04
CA LYS A 83 3.22 8.54 10.82
C LYS A 83 2.76 7.99 9.48
N PHE A 84 1.91 6.97 9.53
CA PHE A 84 1.32 6.34 8.36
C PHE A 84 -0.21 6.49 8.34
N GLY A 85 -0.76 6.59 7.12
CA GLY A 85 -2.17 6.43 6.80
C GLY A 85 -2.47 4.98 6.42
N PHE A 86 -2.94 4.75 5.19
CA PHE A 86 -3.01 3.40 4.65
C PHE A 86 -1.62 2.86 4.35
N VAL A 87 -1.36 1.63 4.73
CA VAL A 87 -0.12 0.91 4.41
C VAL A 87 -0.47 -0.33 3.59
N LEU A 88 0.47 -0.75 2.75
CA LEU A 88 0.40 -2.02 2.05
C LEU A 88 0.44 -3.14 3.09
N HIS A 89 -0.63 -3.93 3.15
CA HIS A 89 -0.65 -5.17 3.93
C HIS A 89 -0.07 -6.31 3.11
N GLY A 90 -0.44 -6.43 1.84
CA GLY A 90 0.09 -7.47 0.95
C GLY A 90 -0.54 -7.48 -0.44
N LEU A 91 0.06 -8.25 -1.34
CA LEU A 91 -0.49 -8.56 -2.66
C LEU A 91 -0.77 -10.06 -2.71
N TRP A 92 -2.04 -10.45 -2.78
CA TRP A 92 -2.44 -11.83 -2.57
C TRP A 92 -2.88 -12.44 -3.89
N PRO A 93 -2.17 -13.44 -4.43
CA PRO A 93 -2.75 -14.30 -5.44
C PRO A 93 -3.97 -15.00 -4.84
N ASP A 94 -5.12 -14.88 -5.49
CA ASP A 94 -6.37 -15.53 -5.12
C ASP A 94 -6.75 -16.60 -6.14
N GLY A 95 -7.50 -17.60 -5.70
CA GLY A 95 -8.04 -18.64 -6.58
C GLY A 95 -9.37 -18.24 -7.20
N ARG A 96 -10.07 -19.21 -7.78
CA ARG A 96 -11.45 -19.03 -8.24
C ARG A 96 -12.42 -19.37 -7.10
N GLY A 97 -13.52 -18.62 -7.00
CA GLY A 97 -14.50 -18.81 -5.93
C GLY A 97 -13.85 -18.66 -4.54
N SER A 98 -14.24 -19.49 -3.59
CA SER A 98 -13.73 -19.46 -2.20
C SER A 98 -12.40 -20.20 -2.01
N THR A 99 -11.53 -20.23 -3.04
CA THR A 99 -10.22 -20.88 -2.97
C THR A 99 -9.10 -19.84 -3.03
N TRP A 100 -8.00 -20.08 -2.32
CA TRP A 100 -6.81 -19.22 -2.37
C TRP A 100 -5.52 -20.04 -2.27
N PRO A 101 -4.49 -19.79 -3.09
CA PRO A 101 -3.19 -20.42 -2.92
C PRO A 101 -2.47 -19.82 -1.70
N GLN A 102 -1.73 -20.66 -0.97
CA GLN A 102 -0.90 -20.20 0.14
C GLN A 102 0.29 -21.13 0.42
N TYR A 103 1.41 -20.55 0.84
CA TYR A 103 2.64 -21.27 1.18
C TYR A 103 3.14 -22.19 0.04
N CYS A 104 3.04 -21.74 -1.21
CA CYS A 104 3.20 -22.59 -2.39
C CYS A 104 4.61 -23.15 -2.57
N ALA A 105 5.62 -22.41 -2.11
CA ALA A 105 7.03 -22.80 -2.12
C ALA A 105 7.73 -22.40 -0.81
N ALA A 106 8.96 -22.89 -0.61
CA ALA A 106 9.82 -22.40 0.45
C ALA A 106 10.16 -20.93 0.19
N ALA A 107 10.03 -20.09 1.22
CA ALA A 107 10.35 -18.67 1.12
C ALA A 107 11.85 -18.47 1.42
N PRO A 108 12.64 -17.86 0.52
CA PRO A 108 13.97 -17.41 0.88
C PRO A 108 13.89 -16.36 1.99
N ARG A 109 14.96 -16.26 2.77
CA ARG A 109 15.15 -15.13 3.68
C ARG A 109 15.19 -13.83 2.88
N LEU A 110 14.42 -12.83 3.30
CA LEU A 110 14.51 -11.49 2.73
C LEU A 110 15.80 -10.81 3.21
N SER A 111 16.51 -10.14 2.31
CA SER A 111 17.66 -9.33 2.68
C SER A 111 17.22 -8.07 3.45
N ASP A 112 18.07 -7.55 4.32
CA ASP A 112 17.81 -6.32 5.05
C ASP A 112 17.56 -5.15 4.09
N ALA A 113 18.27 -5.12 2.94
CA ALA A 113 18.07 -4.13 1.90
C ALA A 113 16.65 -4.19 1.29
N GLU A 114 16.13 -5.39 1.02
CA GLU A 114 14.76 -5.54 0.52
C GLU A 114 13.75 -5.13 1.59
N ILE A 115 13.98 -5.51 2.85
CA ILE A 115 13.07 -5.12 3.93
C ILE A 115 12.98 -3.60 4.06
N ARG A 116 14.14 -2.94 4.16
CA ARG A 116 14.26 -1.48 4.27
C ARG A 116 13.57 -0.76 3.11
N ARG A 117 13.74 -1.26 1.88
CA ARG A 117 13.13 -0.68 0.67
C ARG A 117 11.60 -0.60 0.77
N ASN A 118 10.98 -1.49 1.53
CA ASN A 118 9.54 -1.58 1.67
C ASN A 118 9.01 -1.00 3.00
N LEU A 119 9.87 -0.62 3.96
CA LEU A 119 9.41 -0.18 5.30
C LEU A 119 8.50 1.05 5.28
N CYS A 120 8.68 1.99 4.36
CA CYS A 120 7.82 3.19 4.34
C CYS A 120 6.44 2.98 3.70
N VAL A 121 6.17 1.79 3.16
CA VAL A 121 4.87 1.45 2.57
C VAL A 121 4.26 0.23 3.23
N MET A 122 5.08 -0.65 3.78
CA MET A 122 4.72 -1.86 4.51
C MET A 122 5.58 -1.93 5.78
N PRO A 123 5.18 -1.21 6.85
CA PRO A 123 6.06 -0.83 7.96
C PRO A 123 6.19 -1.92 9.02
N SER A 124 6.52 -3.15 8.59
CA SER A 124 6.80 -4.26 9.50
C SER A 124 7.62 -5.33 8.78
N ALA A 125 8.82 -5.61 9.30
CA ALA A 125 9.70 -6.62 8.73
C ALA A 125 9.16 -8.05 8.93
N ALA A 126 8.53 -8.33 10.08
CA ALA A 126 7.77 -9.56 10.28
C ALA A 126 6.64 -9.71 9.26
N LEU A 127 5.84 -8.66 9.04
CA LEU A 127 4.77 -8.70 8.05
C LEU A 127 5.31 -8.97 6.64
N GLN A 128 6.38 -8.29 6.22
CA GLN A 128 6.97 -8.48 4.89
C GLN A 128 7.37 -9.94 4.65
N ARG A 129 8.07 -10.56 5.60
CA ARG A 129 8.46 -11.98 5.50
C ARG A 129 7.24 -12.90 5.46
N TYR A 130 6.27 -12.67 6.35
CA TYR A 130 5.06 -13.48 6.40
C TYR A 130 4.26 -13.40 5.10
N GLN A 131 4.06 -12.20 4.56
CA GLN A 131 3.29 -11.96 3.36
C GLN A 131 3.95 -12.56 2.13
N TYR A 132 5.29 -12.44 2.01
CA TYR A 132 5.99 -13.12 0.94
C TYR A 132 5.89 -14.66 1.09
N ALA A 133 6.10 -15.19 2.29
CA ALA A 133 6.05 -16.63 2.50
C ALA A 133 4.67 -17.24 2.22
N LYS A 134 3.61 -16.59 2.72
CA LYS A 134 2.23 -17.05 2.54
C LYS A 134 1.71 -16.80 1.13
N HIS A 135 1.90 -15.59 0.59
CA HIS A 135 1.26 -15.16 -0.66
C HIS A 135 2.26 -14.97 -1.81
N GLY A 136 3.40 -14.34 -1.56
CA GLY A 136 4.40 -14.06 -2.58
C GLY A 136 4.93 -15.32 -3.28
N THR A 137 5.18 -16.39 -2.54
CA THR A 137 5.62 -17.69 -3.08
C THR A 137 4.62 -18.33 -4.05
N CYS A 138 3.36 -17.91 -4.02
CA CYS A 138 2.31 -18.40 -4.93
C CYS A 138 2.19 -17.59 -6.22
N SER A 139 2.89 -16.45 -6.33
CA SER A 139 2.87 -15.60 -7.52
C SER A 139 3.87 -16.03 -8.61
N GLY A 140 4.82 -16.90 -8.27
CA GLY A 140 5.96 -17.25 -9.12
C GLY A 140 7.04 -16.16 -9.22
N MET A 141 6.83 -14.98 -8.62
CA MET A 141 7.81 -13.89 -8.63
C MET A 141 8.85 -14.07 -7.52
N ALA A 142 10.11 -13.71 -7.83
CA ALA A 142 11.14 -13.52 -6.81
C ALA A 142 10.77 -12.36 -5.86
N PRO A 143 11.33 -12.29 -4.63
CA PRO A 143 10.93 -11.29 -3.64
C PRO A 143 10.96 -9.85 -4.14
N ALA A 144 12.06 -9.43 -4.78
CA ALA A 144 12.22 -8.07 -5.27
C ALA A 144 11.15 -7.69 -6.31
N ALA A 145 10.81 -8.62 -7.23
CA ALA A 145 9.79 -8.40 -8.24
C ALA A 145 8.38 -8.36 -7.62
N TYR A 146 8.08 -9.26 -6.69
CA TYR A 146 6.82 -9.28 -5.95
C TYR A 146 6.58 -7.98 -5.19
N PHE A 147 7.55 -7.54 -4.39
CA PHE A 147 7.42 -6.30 -3.62
C PHE A 147 7.41 -5.07 -4.52
N ALA A 148 8.20 -5.03 -5.60
CA ALA A 148 8.12 -3.94 -6.58
C ALA A 148 6.72 -3.83 -7.19
N ARG A 149 6.10 -4.96 -7.58
CA ARG A 149 4.74 -4.98 -8.11
C ARG A 149 3.72 -4.51 -7.08
N ALA A 150 3.80 -5.01 -5.85
CA ALA A 150 2.90 -4.62 -4.78
C ALA A 150 3.02 -3.13 -4.44
N ARG A 151 4.24 -2.59 -4.37
CA ARG A 151 4.48 -1.15 -4.18
C ARG A 151 3.95 -0.30 -5.33
N GLY A 152 4.13 -0.76 -6.57
CA GLY A 152 3.61 -0.05 -7.75
C GLY A 152 2.08 0.05 -7.72
N LEU A 153 1.39 -1.05 -7.39
CA LEU A 153 -0.06 -1.05 -7.22
C LEU A 153 -0.50 -0.13 -6.08
N TYR A 154 0.15 -0.23 -4.93
CA TYR A 154 -0.09 0.65 -3.78
C TYR A 154 0.08 2.13 -4.14
N ALA A 155 1.15 2.49 -4.86
CA ALA A 155 1.41 3.86 -5.29
C ALA A 155 0.37 4.40 -6.31
N GLY A 156 -0.27 3.51 -7.06
CA GLY A 156 -1.35 3.86 -7.99
C GLY A 156 -2.69 4.14 -7.31
N MET A 157 -2.84 3.79 -6.02
CA MET A 157 -4.07 4.00 -5.28
C MET A 157 -4.22 5.46 -4.84
N ARG A 158 -5.44 5.96 -4.93
CA ARG A 158 -5.87 7.23 -4.37
C ARG A 158 -6.69 6.97 -3.11
N TYR A 159 -6.60 7.88 -2.15
CA TYR A 159 -7.19 7.66 -0.83
C TYR A 159 -8.10 8.83 -0.48
N PRO A 160 -9.28 8.57 0.12
CA PRO A 160 -10.13 9.64 0.60
C PRO A 160 -9.42 10.38 1.75
N ASP A 161 -9.91 11.58 2.11
CA ASP A 161 -9.47 12.28 3.32
C ASP A 161 -9.85 11.46 4.56
N MET A 162 -8.93 10.58 4.96
CA MET A 162 -9.11 9.71 6.11
C MET A 162 -9.02 10.46 7.44
N ALA A 163 -8.39 11.64 7.49
CA ALA A 163 -8.38 12.43 8.70
C ALA A 163 -9.81 12.85 9.03
N ALA A 164 -10.53 13.43 8.06
CA ALA A 164 -11.94 13.76 8.24
C ALA A 164 -12.83 12.51 8.36
N LEU A 165 -12.66 11.53 7.49
CA LEU A 165 -13.54 10.36 7.41
C LEU A 165 -13.49 9.50 8.68
N SER A 166 -12.29 9.24 9.22
CA SER A 166 -12.11 8.36 10.39
C SER A 166 -12.60 8.96 11.72
N ARG A 167 -12.93 10.26 11.77
CA ARG A 167 -13.49 10.93 12.94
C ARG A 167 -15.02 11.00 12.94
N ARG A 168 -15.70 10.47 11.92
CA ARG A 168 -17.17 10.48 11.85
C ARG A 168 -17.76 9.50 12.87
N PRO A 169 -18.72 9.92 13.73
CA PRO A 169 -19.26 9.09 14.81
C PRO A 169 -19.97 7.79 14.37
N ALA A 170 -20.33 7.68 13.09
CA ALA A 170 -21.08 6.53 12.55
C ALA A 170 -20.64 6.19 11.12
N LEU A 171 -19.33 6.21 10.84
CA LEU A 171 -18.82 5.80 9.53
C LEU A 171 -19.16 4.32 9.27
N THR A 172 -19.94 4.05 8.24
CA THR A 172 -20.23 2.66 7.81
C THR A 172 -19.21 2.16 6.80
N ALA A 173 -19.09 0.83 6.67
CA ALA A 173 -18.25 0.21 5.64
C ALA A 173 -18.66 0.66 4.23
N GLY A 174 -19.97 0.73 3.94
CA GLY A 174 -20.48 1.21 2.65
C GLY A 174 -20.14 2.68 2.38
N GLN A 175 -20.20 3.55 3.39
CA GLN A 175 -19.79 4.95 3.25
C GLN A 175 -18.28 5.08 2.97
N PHE A 176 -17.46 4.26 3.63
CA PHE A 176 -16.02 4.19 3.35
C PHE A 176 -15.77 3.67 1.93
N ALA A 177 -16.39 2.56 1.54
CA ALA A 177 -16.24 1.96 0.21
C ALA A 177 -16.62 2.95 -0.88
N ALA A 178 -17.74 3.66 -0.73
CA ALA A 178 -18.15 4.71 -1.66
C ALA A 178 -17.15 5.88 -1.72
N ALA A 179 -16.58 6.30 -0.59
CA ALA A 179 -15.54 7.35 -0.58
C ALA A 179 -14.25 6.89 -1.26
N PHE A 180 -13.86 5.64 -1.05
CA PHE A 180 -12.68 5.05 -1.66
C PHE A 180 -12.86 4.86 -3.18
N ALA A 181 -14.00 4.32 -3.61
CA ALA A 181 -14.35 4.16 -5.03
C ALA A 181 -14.39 5.52 -5.76
N ARG A 182 -14.97 6.57 -5.15
CA ARG A 182 -14.95 7.93 -5.74
C ARG A 182 -13.54 8.46 -6.00
N ALA A 183 -12.56 8.09 -5.19
CA ALA A 183 -11.18 8.50 -5.38
C ALA A 183 -10.48 7.68 -6.48
N ASN A 184 -10.94 6.47 -6.81
CA ASN A 184 -10.26 5.52 -7.67
C ASN A 184 -11.15 5.11 -8.86
N PRO A 185 -11.01 5.76 -10.03
CA PRO A 185 -11.71 5.35 -11.24
C PRO A 185 -11.48 3.85 -11.55
N GLY A 186 -12.56 3.12 -11.84
CA GLY A 186 -12.51 1.68 -12.10
C GLY A 186 -12.68 0.78 -10.86
N ILE A 187 -12.80 1.34 -9.65
CA ILE A 187 -13.14 0.60 -8.44
C ILE A 187 -14.62 0.84 -8.10
N THR A 188 -15.36 -0.24 -7.84
CA THR A 188 -16.75 -0.19 -7.38
C THR A 188 -16.82 -0.36 -5.86
N PRO A 189 -17.82 0.24 -5.17
CA PRO A 189 -18.04 0.04 -3.74
C PRO A 189 -18.39 -1.40 -3.35
#